data_AF-Q32J16-F1
#
_entry.id   AF-Q32J16-F1
#
_cell.length_a   1.000
_cell.length_b   1.000
_cell.length_c   1.000
_cell.angle_alpha   90.00
_cell.angle_beta   90.00
_cell.angle_gamma   90.00
#
_symmetry.space_group_name_H-M   'P 1'
#
loop_
_entity.id
_entity.type
_entity.pdbx_description
1 polymer ?
#
loop_
_entity_poly.entity_id
_entity_poly.type
_entity_poly.pdbx_seq_one_letter_code
_entity_poly.pdbx_strand_id
1 'polypeptide(L)'
;MTLWIVNSVSKSERESIIAALHGQSIFNGGGLSPLNKISPSHPPKPATVAVPEETEKKSRDVNEKTALLKKKSATELGELATSINTIARDAHMEANLEMEIVPQGLRVLIKDDQNRNMFERGSAQIMPFFKTLLVELAPVFDSLDNKIIITGHTDAMAYKNNIYNNWNLSGDRALSARRVLEEAGMPEDKVMQVSAMADQMLLDAKNPQSAGNRRIEIMVLTKSASDTLYQYFGQHGDKVVQPLVQKLDKQQVLSQRTR
;
A
#
# COMPACT_ATOMS: atom_id res chain seq x y z
N MET A 1 16.61 8.44 6.49
CA MET A 1 16.54 9.13 5.18
C MET A 1 17.02 8.14 4.12
N THR A 2 16.16 7.19 3.76
CA THR A 2 16.41 5.99 2.91
C THR A 2 15.03 5.34 2.73
N LEU A 3 14.49 4.90 1.59
CA LEU A 3 14.99 4.70 0.23
C LEU A 3 13.72 4.63 -0.66
N TRP A 4 13.53 5.55 -1.60
CA TRP A 4 12.39 5.58 -2.55
C TRP A 4 12.72 4.87 -3.89
N ILE A 5 13.78 4.07 -3.91
CA ILE A 5 14.36 3.50 -5.14
C ILE A 5 13.81 2.08 -5.37
N VAL A 6 12.53 1.98 -5.72
CA VAL A 6 12.01 0.78 -6.44
C VAL A 6 11.10 1.19 -7.61
N ASN A 7 10.70 2.46 -7.72
CA ASN A 7 9.75 2.91 -8.74
C ASN A 7 10.37 3.65 -9.94
N SER A 8 11.70 3.68 -10.07
CA SER A 8 12.40 4.36 -11.18
C SER A 8 13.38 3.47 -11.95
N VAL A 9 13.39 2.16 -11.69
CA VAL A 9 14.29 1.19 -12.36
C VAL A 9 13.53 0.42 -13.43
N SER A 10 14.16 0.32 -14.60
CA SER A 10 13.70 -0.47 -15.74
C SER A 10 13.50 -1.94 -15.34
N LYS A 11 12.69 -2.69 -16.11
CA LYS A 11 12.43 -4.11 -15.83
C LYS A 11 13.74 -4.91 -15.71
N SER A 12 14.73 -4.60 -16.54
CA SER A 12 16.07 -5.21 -16.53
C SER A 12 16.89 -4.88 -15.28
N GLU A 13 16.80 -3.65 -14.75
CA GLU A 13 17.48 -3.28 -13.49
C GLU A 13 16.78 -3.89 -12.27
N ARG A 14 15.46 -4.05 -12.33
CA ARG A 14 14.73 -4.75 -11.27
C ARG A 14 15.11 -6.23 -11.22
N GLU A 15 15.25 -6.86 -12.38
CA GLU A 15 15.72 -8.25 -12.49
C GLU A 15 17.17 -8.40 -12.02
N SER A 16 18.06 -7.44 -12.29
CA SER A 16 19.45 -7.49 -11.79
C SER A 16 19.55 -7.25 -10.29
N ILE A 17 18.76 -6.33 -9.72
CA ILE A 17 18.67 -6.08 -8.28
C ILE A 17 18.12 -7.32 -7.57
N ILE A 18 17.05 -7.92 -8.10
CA ILE A 18 16.48 -9.17 -7.57
C ILE A 18 17.50 -10.31 -7.68
N ALA A 19 18.16 -10.50 -8.82
CA ALA A 19 19.19 -11.53 -8.96
C ALA A 19 20.36 -11.34 -7.97
N ALA A 20 20.79 -10.10 -7.74
CA ALA A 20 21.83 -9.77 -6.76
C ALA A 20 21.37 -10.03 -5.31
N LEU A 21 20.11 -9.74 -4.98
CA LEU A 21 19.51 -9.97 -3.66
C LEU A 21 19.19 -11.44 -3.40
N HIS A 22 18.84 -12.22 -4.41
CA HIS A 22 18.50 -13.64 -4.29
C HIS A 22 19.75 -14.56 -4.24
N GLY A 23 20.92 -14.08 -4.71
CA GLY A 23 22.20 -14.80 -4.61
C GLY A 23 23.00 -14.52 -3.33
N GLN A 24 22.60 -13.52 -2.54
CA GLN A 24 23.29 -13.16 -1.30
C GLN A 24 22.27 -12.98 -0.18
N SER A 25 22.27 -13.93 0.77
CA SER A 25 21.55 -13.79 2.03
C SER A 25 21.97 -12.49 2.73
N ILE A 26 21.11 -11.48 2.64
CA ILE A 26 21.24 -10.16 3.29
C ILE A 26 21.22 -10.24 4.83
N PHE A 27 21.12 -11.44 5.40
CA PHE A 27 21.11 -11.70 6.85
C PHE A 27 22.37 -12.42 7.37
N ASN A 28 23.37 -12.71 6.52
CA ASN A 28 24.67 -13.23 6.95
C ASN A 28 25.71 -12.09 7.11
N GLY A 29 25.66 -11.39 8.24
CA GLY A 29 26.83 -10.84 8.96
C GLY A 29 27.88 -9.91 8.29
N GLY A 30 27.81 -9.62 6.99
CA GLY A 30 28.80 -8.81 6.26
C GLY A 30 28.18 -7.52 5.73
N GLY A 31 28.61 -6.38 6.25
CA GLY A 31 28.11 -5.07 5.87
C GLY A 31 28.39 -4.72 4.40
N LEU A 32 27.34 -4.28 3.68
CA LEU A 32 27.49 -3.61 2.40
C LEU A 32 26.97 -2.18 2.52
N SER A 33 27.90 -1.22 2.49
CA SER A 33 27.62 0.19 2.21
C SER A 33 27.28 0.33 0.72
N PRO A 34 26.04 0.72 0.33
CA PRO A 34 25.62 0.64 -1.08
C PRO A 34 26.14 1.77 -1.99
N LEU A 35 27.14 2.56 -1.57
CA LEU A 35 27.44 3.85 -2.21
C LEU A 35 28.91 4.06 -2.62
N ASN A 36 29.76 3.04 -2.55
CA ASN A 36 31.17 3.21 -2.85
C ASN A 36 31.72 2.09 -3.76
N LYS A 37 31.45 2.19 -5.07
CA LYS A 37 32.25 1.66 -6.21
C LYS A 37 31.45 1.75 -7.52
N ILE A 38 31.35 2.95 -8.07
CA ILE A 38 31.16 3.12 -9.52
C ILE A 38 32.57 3.35 -10.06
N SER A 39 33.23 2.27 -10.45
CA SER A 39 34.48 2.33 -11.22
C SER A 39 34.38 1.25 -12.30
N PRO A 40 34.59 1.58 -13.58
CA PRO A 40 34.40 0.63 -14.67
C PRO A 40 35.65 -0.25 -14.77
N SER A 41 35.74 -1.27 -13.92
CA SER A 41 36.75 -2.33 -14.07
C SER A 41 36.07 -3.60 -14.55
N HIS A 42 36.50 -4.03 -15.74
CA HIS A 42 36.23 -5.26 -16.48
C HIS A 42 35.50 -6.37 -15.69
N PRO A 43 34.43 -6.97 -16.25
CA PRO A 43 33.80 -8.12 -15.61
C PRO A 43 34.84 -9.25 -15.52
N PRO A 44 35.03 -9.88 -14.35
CA PRO A 44 35.75 -11.13 -14.33
C PRO A 44 34.96 -12.12 -15.19
N LYS A 45 35.65 -12.87 -16.05
CA LYS A 45 35.08 -14.03 -16.74
C LYS A 45 34.25 -14.83 -15.73
N PRO A 46 33.02 -15.28 -16.05
CA PRO A 46 32.28 -16.15 -15.15
C PRO A 46 33.13 -17.39 -14.96
N ALA A 47 33.68 -17.57 -13.76
CA ALA A 47 34.07 -18.88 -13.32
C ALA A 47 32.77 -19.69 -13.33
N THR A 48 32.71 -20.72 -14.17
CA THR A 48 31.61 -21.69 -14.22
C THR A 48 31.58 -22.45 -12.91
N VAL A 49 31.15 -21.79 -11.83
CA VAL A 49 30.76 -22.46 -10.61
C VAL A 49 29.45 -23.14 -10.96
N ALA A 50 29.48 -24.46 -11.10
CA ALA A 50 28.27 -25.26 -11.23
C ALA A 50 27.36 -24.91 -10.05
N VAL A 51 26.29 -24.16 -10.33
CA VAL A 51 25.23 -23.93 -9.35
C VAL A 51 24.70 -25.32 -9.00
N PRO A 52 24.74 -25.76 -7.73
CA PRO A 52 24.21 -27.07 -7.37
C PRO A 52 22.77 -27.17 -7.88
N GLU A 53 22.38 -28.26 -8.56
CA GLU A 53 21.05 -28.43 -9.14
C GLU A 53 19.92 -28.14 -8.13
N GLU A 54 20.15 -28.38 -6.84
CA GLU A 54 19.23 -28.03 -5.76
C GLU A 54 18.90 -26.54 -5.67
N THR A 55 19.88 -25.66 -5.93
CA THR A 55 19.71 -24.21 -5.85
C THR A 55 18.89 -23.70 -7.04
N GLU A 56 19.09 -24.28 -8.24
CA GLU A 56 18.25 -23.99 -9.41
C GLU A 56 16.82 -24.51 -9.24
N LYS A 57 16.63 -25.72 -8.68
CA LYS A 57 15.29 -26.26 -8.42
C LYS A 57 14.53 -25.39 -7.42
N LYS A 58 15.18 -24.97 -6.33
CA LYS A 58 14.58 -24.08 -5.32
C LYS A 58 14.23 -22.70 -5.90
N SER A 59 15.10 -22.10 -6.72
CA SER A 59 14.83 -20.80 -7.31
C SER A 59 13.68 -20.84 -8.33
N ARG A 60 13.58 -21.92 -9.12
CA ARG A 60 12.44 -22.15 -10.04
C ARG A 60 11.12 -22.32 -9.28
N ASP A 61 11.08 -23.15 -8.24
CA ASP A 61 9.86 -23.37 -7.42
C ASP A 61 9.39 -22.06 -6.74
N VAL A 62 10.31 -21.26 -6.21
CA VAL A 62 9.98 -19.94 -5.63
C VAL A 62 9.41 -18.98 -6.69
N ASN A 63 10.01 -18.93 -7.89
CA ASN A 63 9.53 -18.09 -8.97
C ASN A 63 8.14 -18.52 -9.47
N GLU A 64 7.89 -19.82 -9.60
CA GLU A 64 6.59 -20.37 -9.99
C GLU A 64 5.51 -20.06 -8.94
N LYS A 65 5.80 -20.29 -7.66
CA LYS A 65 4.89 -19.93 -6.55
C LYS A 65 4.59 -18.44 -6.55
N THR A 66 5.59 -17.59 -6.74
CA THR A 66 5.42 -16.13 -6.79
C THR A 66 4.56 -15.72 -7.98
N ALA A 67 4.77 -16.32 -9.16
CA ALA A 67 3.96 -16.07 -10.35
C ALA A 67 2.50 -16.51 -10.15
N LEU A 68 2.28 -17.68 -9.54
CA LEU A 68 0.95 -18.20 -9.24
C LEU A 68 0.21 -17.31 -8.23
N LEU A 69 0.88 -16.86 -7.17
CA LEU A 69 0.31 -15.94 -6.18
C LEU A 69 -0.08 -14.59 -6.80
N LYS A 70 0.77 -14.04 -7.66
CA LYS A 70 0.46 -12.80 -8.40
C LYS A 70 -0.73 -12.98 -9.33
N LYS A 71 -0.80 -14.11 -10.05
CA LYS A 71 -1.93 -14.42 -10.93
C LYS A 71 -3.23 -14.56 -10.14
N LYS A 72 -3.21 -15.33 -9.05
CA LYS A 72 -4.35 -15.50 -8.14
C LYS A 72 -4.85 -14.15 -7.61
N SER A 73 -3.93 -13.33 -7.09
CA SER A 73 -4.26 -11.99 -6.59
C SER A 73 -4.85 -11.08 -7.67
N ALA A 74 -4.35 -11.13 -8.91
CA ALA A 74 -4.91 -10.33 -10.01
C ALA A 74 -6.33 -10.76 -10.39
N THR A 75 -6.62 -12.06 -10.37
CA THR A 75 -7.97 -12.59 -10.61
C THR A 75 -8.93 -12.16 -9.49
N GLU A 76 -8.55 -12.36 -8.23
CA GLU A 76 -9.37 -11.97 -7.07
C GLU A 76 -9.69 -10.47 -7.06
N LEU A 77 -8.69 -9.62 -7.35
CA LEU A 77 -8.91 -8.16 -7.42
C LEU A 77 -9.78 -7.76 -8.62
N GLY A 78 -9.74 -8.50 -9.73
CA GLY A 78 -10.61 -8.26 -10.89
C GLY A 78 -12.07 -8.66 -10.63
N GLU A 79 -12.31 -9.77 -9.94
CA GLU A 79 -13.63 -10.19 -9.47
C GLU A 79 -14.20 -9.20 -8.45
N LEU A 80 -13.36 -8.74 -7.53
CA LEU A 80 -13.69 -7.70 -6.57
C LEU A 80 -14.10 -6.39 -7.28
N ALA A 81 -13.29 -5.90 -8.21
CA ALA A 81 -13.58 -4.69 -8.97
C ALA A 81 -14.92 -4.81 -9.74
N THR A 82 -15.21 -6.00 -10.29
CA THR A 82 -16.48 -6.27 -10.97
C THR A 82 -17.67 -6.19 -10.01
N SER A 83 -17.54 -6.74 -8.81
CA SER A 83 -18.57 -6.70 -7.77
C SER A 83 -18.82 -5.27 -7.28
N ILE A 84 -17.76 -4.51 -7.03
CA ILE A 84 -17.83 -3.09 -6.64
C ILE A 84 -18.51 -2.26 -7.73
N ASN A 85 -18.14 -2.46 -8.99
CA ASN A 85 -18.76 -1.73 -10.11
C ASN A 85 -20.26 -2.03 -10.24
N THR A 86 -20.67 -3.28 -9.97
CA THR A 86 -22.08 -3.68 -9.98
C THR A 86 -22.86 -2.95 -8.90
N ILE A 87 -22.36 -2.97 -7.66
CA ILE A 87 -22.96 -2.22 -6.53
C ILE A 87 -23.04 -0.72 -6.82
N ALA A 88 -21.96 -0.14 -7.35
CA ALA A 88 -21.90 1.28 -7.65
C ALA A 88 -22.96 1.68 -8.70
N ARG A 89 -23.12 0.87 -9.75
CA ARG A 89 -24.14 1.08 -10.78
C ARG A 89 -25.55 0.94 -10.21
N ASP A 90 -25.79 -0.08 -9.38
CA ASP A 90 -27.10 -0.34 -8.80
C ASP A 90 -27.50 0.76 -7.79
N ALA A 91 -26.50 1.44 -7.18
CA ALA A 91 -26.67 2.64 -6.35
C ALA A 91 -26.69 3.96 -7.16
N HIS A 92 -26.55 3.93 -8.49
CA HIS A 92 -26.39 5.10 -9.36
C HIS A 92 -25.22 6.01 -8.96
N MET A 93 -24.08 5.44 -8.56
CA MET A 93 -22.88 6.11 -8.07
C MET A 93 -21.64 5.86 -8.94
N GLU A 94 -21.81 5.30 -10.13
CA GLU A 94 -20.73 5.01 -11.07
C GLU A 94 -19.91 6.26 -11.44
N ALA A 95 -20.55 7.44 -11.52
CA ALA A 95 -19.86 8.70 -11.81
C ALA A 95 -18.99 9.20 -10.63
N ASN A 96 -19.29 8.76 -9.41
CA ASN A 96 -18.54 9.11 -8.20
C ASN A 96 -17.39 8.15 -7.93
N LEU A 97 -17.37 6.99 -8.59
CA LEU A 97 -16.46 5.89 -8.29
C LEU A 97 -15.44 5.70 -9.40
N GLU A 98 -14.17 5.71 -9.03
CA GLU A 98 -13.05 5.37 -9.92
C GLU A 98 -12.25 4.23 -9.32
N MET A 99 -11.80 3.29 -10.14
CA MET A 99 -11.02 2.15 -9.70
C MET A 99 -9.80 1.91 -10.58
N GLU A 100 -8.71 1.51 -9.96
CA GLU A 100 -7.48 1.14 -10.65
C GLU A 100 -6.79 -0.02 -9.93
N ILE A 101 -6.37 -1.04 -10.67
CA ILE A 101 -5.49 -2.08 -10.13
C ILE A 101 -4.05 -1.56 -10.21
N VAL A 102 -3.42 -1.38 -9.06
CA VAL A 102 -2.03 -0.95 -8.91
C VAL A 102 -1.18 -2.10 -8.34
N PRO A 103 0.16 -2.05 -8.38
CA PRO A 103 1.00 -3.13 -7.84
C PRO A 103 0.74 -3.46 -6.37
N GLN A 104 0.28 -2.48 -5.60
CA GLN A 104 -0.06 -2.64 -4.18
C GLN A 104 -1.41 -3.30 -3.96
N GLY A 105 -2.35 -3.28 -4.91
CA GLY A 105 -3.73 -3.70 -4.66
C GLY A 105 -4.77 -3.14 -5.64
N LEU A 106 -6.04 -3.23 -5.27
CA LEU A 106 -7.12 -2.51 -5.93
C LEU A 106 -7.33 -1.17 -5.22
N ARG A 107 -7.19 -0.08 -5.96
CA ARG A 107 -7.46 1.28 -5.50
C ARG A 107 -8.89 1.66 -5.88
N VAL A 108 -9.70 2.03 -4.89
CA VAL A 108 -11.10 2.45 -5.08
C VAL A 108 -11.23 3.89 -4.57
N LEU A 109 -11.54 4.82 -5.45
CA LEU A 109 -11.76 6.23 -5.16
C LEU A 109 -13.25 6.51 -5.21
N ILE A 110 -13.80 7.09 -4.14
CA ILE A 110 -15.18 7.54 -4.08
C ILE A 110 -15.13 9.06 -3.87
N LYS A 111 -15.63 9.82 -4.83
CA LYS A 111 -15.45 11.27 -4.96
C LYS A 111 -16.78 12.01 -4.82
N ASP A 112 -16.72 13.19 -4.24
CA ASP A 112 -17.83 14.14 -4.33
C ASP A 112 -17.99 14.62 -5.77
N ASP A 113 -19.23 14.92 -6.16
CA ASP A 113 -19.53 15.73 -7.33
C ASP A 113 -20.38 16.96 -6.94
N GLN A 114 -20.78 17.76 -7.93
CA GLN A 114 -21.56 18.99 -7.69
C GLN A 114 -22.97 18.73 -7.15
N ASN A 115 -23.54 17.56 -7.40
CA ASN A 115 -24.90 17.17 -7.06
C ASN A 115 -24.96 16.20 -5.86
N ARG A 116 -23.88 15.47 -5.58
CA ARG A 116 -23.79 14.41 -4.57
C ARG A 116 -22.53 14.58 -3.75
N ASN A 117 -22.66 15.23 -2.59
CA ASN A 117 -21.59 15.32 -1.59
C ASN A 117 -21.66 14.13 -0.64
N MET A 118 -20.60 13.35 -0.49
CA MET A 118 -20.55 12.18 0.39
C MET A 118 -20.67 12.54 1.87
N PHE A 119 -20.30 13.79 2.22
CA PHE A 119 -20.36 14.32 3.56
C PHE A 119 -21.07 15.68 3.57
N GLU A 120 -21.63 16.03 4.73
CA GLU A 120 -22.03 17.41 4.99
C GLU A 120 -20.86 18.39 4.79
N ARG A 121 -21.18 19.59 4.32
CA ARG A 121 -20.18 20.61 4.02
C ARG A 121 -19.40 20.98 5.28
N GLY A 122 -18.07 20.85 5.21
CA GLY A 122 -17.18 21.15 6.35
C GLY A 122 -17.33 20.20 7.54
N SER A 123 -17.93 19.03 7.31
CA SER A 123 -18.26 18.04 8.34
C SER A 123 -17.79 16.65 7.93
N ALA A 124 -17.62 15.78 8.93
CA ALA A 124 -17.34 14.36 8.77
C ALA A 124 -18.63 13.50 8.90
N GLN A 125 -19.81 14.12 8.96
CA GLN A 125 -21.10 13.45 8.91
C GLN A 125 -21.36 12.93 7.49
N ILE A 126 -21.52 11.61 7.37
CA ILE A 126 -21.77 10.92 6.10
C ILE A 126 -23.21 11.16 5.64
N MET A 127 -23.38 11.48 4.36
CA MET A 127 -24.70 11.59 3.74
C MET A 127 -25.35 10.22 3.51
N PRO A 128 -26.69 10.11 3.54
CA PRO A 128 -27.38 8.82 3.43
C PRO A 128 -26.99 7.97 2.22
N PHE A 129 -26.85 8.56 1.03
CA PHE A 129 -26.50 7.80 -0.18
C PHE A 129 -25.09 7.18 -0.08
N PHE A 130 -24.13 7.90 0.49
CA PHE A 130 -22.77 7.38 0.66
C PHE A 130 -22.74 6.31 1.76
N LYS A 131 -23.53 6.47 2.82
CA LYS A 131 -23.74 5.42 3.82
C LYS A 131 -24.26 4.14 3.16
N THR A 132 -25.29 4.23 2.32
CA THR A 132 -25.84 3.08 1.58
C THR A 132 -24.76 2.39 0.74
N LEU A 133 -23.97 3.13 -0.03
CA LEU A 133 -22.88 2.55 -0.81
C LEU A 133 -21.88 1.78 0.07
N LEU A 134 -21.42 2.37 1.18
CA LEU A 134 -20.48 1.71 2.08
C LEU A 134 -21.07 0.44 2.70
N VAL A 135 -22.35 0.47 3.08
CA VAL A 135 -23.06 -0.71 3.61
C VAL A 135 -23.08 -1.84 2.58
N GLU A 136 -23.38 -1.55 1.32
CA GLU A 136 -23.39 -2.56 0.24
C GLU A 136 -21.97 -3.07 -0.09
N LEU A 137 -20.95 -2.23 0.06
CA LEU A 137 -19.55 -2.61 -0.19
C LEU A 137 -18.93 -3.46 0.94
N ALA A 138 -19.42 -3.34 2.18
CA ALA A 138 -18.89 -4.07 3.33
C ALA A 138 -18.76 -5.59 3.11
N PRO A 139 -19.79 -6.34 2.67
CA PRO A 139 -19.65 -7.77 2.40
C PRO A 139 -18.69 -8.10 1.25
N VAL A 140 -18.58 -7.20 0.27
CA VAL A 140 -17.65 -7.37 -0.86
C VAL A 140 -16.19 -7.21 -0.40
N PHE A 141 -15.91 -6.26 0.48
CA PHE A 141 -14.59 -6.13 1.11
C PHE A 141 -14.28 -7.28 2.08
N ASP A 142 -15.29 -7.87 2.72
CA ASP A 142 -15.10 -9.02 3.59
C ASP A 142 -14.81 -10.32 2.82
N SER A 143 -15.29 -10.45 1.57
CA SER A 143 -15.16 -11.66 0.75
C SER A 143 -13.72 -12.13 0.48
N LEU A 144 -12.71 -11.28 0.66
CA LEU A 144 -11.30 -11.60 0.49
C LEU A 144 -10.50 -11.34 1.78
N ASP A 145 -9.47 -12.13 2.05
CA ASP A 145 -8.59 -11.99 3.23
C ASP A 145 -7.64 -10.77 3.19
N ASN A 146 -7.81 -9.91 2.19
CA ASN A 146 -6.96 -8.76 1.95
C ASN A 146 -7.15 -7.68 3.03
N LYS A 147 -6.03 -7.04 3.42
CA LYS A 147 -6.06 -5.89 4.33
C LYS A 147 -6.38 -4.61 3.57
N ILE A 148 -6.99 -3.65 4.26
CA ILE A 148 -7.51 -2.42 3.68
C ILE A 148 -6.84 -1.19 4.31
N ILE A 149 -6.53 -0.20 3.47
CA ILE A 149 -6.19 1.15 3.91
C ILE A 149 -7.31 2.09 3.51
N ILE A 150 -7.75 2.94 4.44
CA ILE A 150 -8.76 3.98 4.17
C ILE A 150 -8.08 5.34 4.33
N THR A 151 -8.14 6.16 3.28
CA THR A 151 -7.53 7.50 3.27
C THR A 151 -8.58 8.55 2.94
N GLY A 152 -8.61 9.61 3.74
CA GLY A 152 -9.45 10.77 3.48
C GLY A 152 -8.68 11.89 2.80
N HIS A 153 -9.34 12.57 1.87
CA HIS A 153 -8.83 13.75 1.20
C HIS A 153 -9.88 14.87 1.21
N THR A 154 -9.39 16.11 1.29
CA THR A 154 -10.19 17.32 1.12
C THR A 154 -9.73 18.08 -0.12
N ASP A 155 -10.52 19.07 -0.52
CA ASP A 155 -10.05 20.10 -1.43
C ASP A 155 -9.13 21.10 -0.69
N ALA A 156 -8.56 22.04 -1.43
CA ALA A 156 -7.68 23.08 -0.90
C ALA A 156 -8.43 24.29 -0.33
N MET A 157 -9.75 24.21 -0.15
CA MET A 157 -10.50 25.31 0.47
C MET A 157 -10.13 25.38 1.95
N ALA A 158 -9.73 26.57 2.40
CA ALA A 158 -9.33 26.77 3.79
C ALA A 158 -10.52 26.53 4.74
N TYR A 159 -10.27 25.72 5.78
CA TYR A 159 -11.23 25.56 6.87
C TYR A 159 -11.21 26.80 7.76
N LYS A 160 -12.37 27.33 8.17
CA LYS A 160 -12.49 28.62 8.89
C LYS A 160 -11.93 28.59 10.32
N ASN A 161 -11.76 27.40 10.91
CA ASN A 161 -11.34 27.19 12.28
C ASN A 161 -9.83 26.93 12.34
N ASN A 162 -9.14 27.51 13.33
CA ASN A 162 -7.69 27.33 13.52
C ASN A 162 -7.33 26.00 14.21
N ILE A 163 -8.23 25.44 15.01
CA ILE A 163 -8.02 24.19 15.76
C ILE A 163 -8.38 22.98 14.91
N TYR A 164 -9.52 23.08 14.21
CA TYR A 164 -10.00 22.03 13.31
C TYR A 164 -9.72 22.44 11.88
N ASN A 165 -8.92 21.68 11.15
CA ASN A 165 -8.53 22.01 9.78
C ASN A 165 -8.72 20.82 8.83
N ASN A 166 -8.23 20.94 7.59
CA ASN A 166 -8.36 19.90 6.58
C ASN A 166 -7.66 18.58 6.93
N TRP A 167 -6.65 18.59 7.82
CA TRP A 167 -6.07 17.35 8.36
C TRP A 167 -7.04 16.64 9.28
N ASN A 168 -7.68 17.35 10.21
CA ASN A 168 -8.70 16.77 11.07
C ASN A 168 -9.88 16.27 10.23
N LEU A 169 -10.38 17.09 9.30
CA LEU A 169 -11.53 16.76 8.46
C LEU A 169 -11.29 15.51 7.60
N SER A 170 -10.13 15.41 6.95
CA SER A 170 -9.81 14.23 6.14
C SER A 170 -9.70 12.96 7.00
N GLY A 171 -9.03 13.03 8.16
CA GLY A 171 -8.93 11.90 9.08
C GLY A 171 -10.28 11.44 9.61
N ASP A 172 -11.11 12.38 10.07
CA ASP A 172 -12.44 12.08 10.61
C ASP A 172 -13.36 11.50 9.55
N ARG A 173 -13.30 11.99 8.30
CA ARG A 173 -14.05 11.41 7.18
C ARG A 173 -13.65 9.98 6.88
N ALA A 174 -12.35 9.67 6.92
CA ALA A 174 -11.85 8.32 6.75
C ALA A 174 -12.30 7.39 7.90
N LEU A 175 -12.29 7.89 9.13
CA LEU A 175 -12.80 7.16 10.31
C LEU A 175 -14.31 6.95 10.26
N SER A 176 -15.10 7.94 9.81
CA SER A 176 -16.53 7.79 9.60
C SER A 176 -16.82 6.69 8.56
N ALA A 177 -16.08 6.66 7.45
CA ALA A 177 -16.25 5.63 6.42
C ALA A 177 -15.90 4.24 6.95
N ARG A 178 -14.77 4.12 7.69
CA ARG A 178 -14.40 2.90 8.42
C ARG A 178 -15.54 2.42 9.33
N ARG A 179 -16.09 3.31 10.17
CA ARG A 179 -17.13 2.95 11.13
C ARG A 179 -18.38 2.41 10.43
N VAL A 180 -18.80 3.03 9.33
CA VAL A 180 -19.95 2.54 8.56
C VAL A 180 -19.70 1.13 8.00
N LEU A 181 -18.49 0.86 7.50
CA LEU A 181 -18.12 -0.48 7.01
C LEU A 181 -18.15 -1.51 8.14
N GLU A 182 -17.61 -1.18 9.31
CA GLU A 182 -17.63 -2.05 10.50
C GLU A 182 -19.05 -2.30 11.01
N GLU A 183 -19.88 -1.26 11.12
CA GLU A 183 -21.30 -1.36 11.48
C GLU A 183 -22.10 -2.22 10.48
N ALA A 184 -21.67 -2.27 9.22
CA ALA A 184 -22.25 -3.11 8.17
C ALA A 184 -21.71 -4.55 8.16
N GLY A 185 -20.81 -4.91 9.07
CA GLY A 185 -20.34 -6.28 9.27
C GLY A 185 -18.93 -6.57 8.77
N MET A 186 -18.22 -5.59 8.21
CA MET A 186 -16.80 -5.78 7.87
C MET A 186 -15.97 -5.95 9.17
N PRO A 187 -15.16 -7.02 9.31
CA PRO A 187 -14.36 -7.22 10.51
C PRO A 187 -13.39 -6.06 10.78
N GLU A 188 -13.26 -5.65 12.05
CA GLU A 188 -12.40 -4.52 12.45
C GLU A 188 -10.93 -4.71 12.03
N ASP A 189 -10.45 -5.95 12.02
CA ASP A 189 -9.06 -6.28 11.69
C ASP A 189 -8.78 -6.23 10.17
N LYS A 190 -9.79 -6.05 9.30
CA LYS A 190 -9.58 -5.82 7.87
C LYS A 190 -8.88 -4.49 7.63
N VAL A 191 -9.19 -3.46 8.41
CA VAL A 191 -8.58 -2.14 8.25
C VAL A 191 -7.23 -2.10 8.95
N MET A 192 -6.18 -2.05 8.13
CA MET A 192 -4.79 -1.98 8.59
C MET A 192 -4.35 -0.55 8.93
N GLN A 193 -4.86 0.44 8.20
CA GLN A 193 -4.45 1.83 8.36
C GLN A 193 -5.57 2.79 7.96
N VAL A 194 -5.74 3.85 8.76
CA VAL A 194 -6.56 5.01 8.41
C VAL A 194 -5.66 6.23 8.31
N SER A 195 -5.76 6.99 7.22
CA SER A 195 -4.87 8.12 6.94
C SER A 195 -5.63 9.41 6.63
N ALA A 196 -5.10 10.52 7.11
CA ALA A 196 -5.51 11.87 6.72
C ALA A 196 -4.52 12.42 5.69
N MET A 197 -4.99 12.94 4.57
CA MET A 197 -4.13 13.57 3.56
C MET A 197 -4.49 15.01 3.22
N ALA A 198 -5.52 15.58 3.85
CA ALA A 198 -5.99 16.95 3.56
C ALA A 198 -6.01 17.21 2.04
N ASP A 199 -5.37 18.28 1.60
CA ASP A 199 -5.17 18.70 0.20
C ASP A 199 -3.78 18.34 -0.36
N GLN A 200 -3.01 17.48 0.31
CA GLN A 200 -1.62 17.15 -0.09
C GLN A 200 -1.54 16.35 -1.39
N MET A 201 -2.64 15.71 -1.79
CA MET A 201 -2.75 14.87 -2.98
C MET A 201 -4.05 15.19 -3.74
N LEU A 202 -4.12 16.35 -4.38
CA LEU A 202 -5.27 16.74 -5.20
C LEU A 202 -5.37 15.85 -6.46
N LEU A 203 -6.58 15.44 -6.84
CA LEU A 203 -6.82 14.76 -8.12
C LEU A 203 -6.75 15.75 -9.29
N ASP A 204 -7.38 16.91 -9.11
CA ASP A 204 -7.32 18.02 -10.04
C ASP A 204 -6.52 19.16 -9.42
N ALA A 205 -5.21 19.16 -9.70
CA ALA A 205 -4.31 20.21 -9.28
C ALA A 205 -4.56 21.55 -9.99
N LYS A 206 -5.24 21.56 -11.15
CA LYS A 206 -5.58 22.78 -11.87
C LYS A 206 -6.75 23.51 -11.21
N ASN A 207 -7.67 22.76 -10.61
CA ASN A 207 -8.81 23.29 -9.86
C ASN A 207 -8.75 22.79 -8.41
N PRO A 208 -7.85 23.34 -7.57
CA PRO A 208 -7.57 22.79 -6.24
C PRO A 208 -8.76 22.82 -5.27
N GLN A 209 -9.74 23.69 -5.52
CA GLN A 209 -10.99 23.80 -4.75
C GLN A 209 -12.15 22.96 -5.33
N SER A 210 -11.89 22.16 -6.37
CA SER A 210 -12.91 21.33 -7.03
C SER A 210 -13.48 20.26 -6.09
N ALA A 211 -14.77 19.98 -6.24
CA ALA A 211 -15.46 18.92 -5.52
C ALA A 211 -14.79 17.55 -5.67
N GLY A 212 -14.27 17.25 -6.86
CA GLY A 212 -13.60 15.97 -7.13
C GLY A 212 -12.36 15.72 -6.27
N ASN A 213 -11.77 16.76 -5.64
CA ASN A 213 -10.65 16.58 -4.72
C ASN A 213 -11.10 16.04 -3.35
N ARG A 214 -12.36 16.24 -2.96
CA ARG A 214 -12.97 15.66 -1.75
C ARG A 214 -13.34 14.21 -2.04
N ARG A 215 -12.64 13.28 -1.40
CA ARG A 215 -12.79 11.85 -1.68
C ARG A 215 -12.40 10.98 -0.48
N ILE A 216 -12.95 9.78 -0.48
CA ILE A 216 -12.43 8.64 0.29
C ILE A 216 -11.74 7.70 -0.67
N GLU A 217 -10.54 7.29 -0.32
CA GLU A 217 -9.76 6.31 -1.04
C GLU A 217 -9.63 5.04 -0.20
N ILE A 218 -10.07 3.91 -0.76
CA ILE A 218 -9.98 2.59 -0.15
C ILE A 218 -8.99 1.77 -0.98
N MET A 219 -7.89 1.35 -0.38
CA MET A 219 -6.91 0.47 -1.02
C MET A 219 -7.05 -0.93 -0.45
N VAL A 220 -7.43 -1.88 -1.30
CA VAL A 220 -7.47 -3.32 -0.96
C VAL A 220 -6.12 -3.93 -1.32
N LEU A 221 -5.30 -4.17 -0.31
CA LEU A 221 -3.89 -4.52 -0.45
C LEU A 221 -3.72 -5.96 -0.93
N THR A 222 -2.80 -6.19 -1.86
CA THR A 222 -2.25 -7.54 -2.08
C THR A 222 -1.56 -8.03 -0.80
N LYS A 223 -1.44 -9.36 -0.66
CA LYS A 223 -0.69 -9.96 0.45
C LYS A 223 0.74 -9.42 0.56
N SER A 224 1.43 -9.27 -0.58
CA SER A 224 2.79 -8.72 -0.61
C SER A 224 2.85 -7.27 -0.11
N ALA A 225 1.83 -6.46 -0.37
CA ALA A 225 1.77 -5.08 0.10
C ALA A 225 1.49 -5.02 1.61
N SER A 226 0.56 -5.83 2.13
CA SER A 226 0.33 -5.93 3.57
C SER A 226 1.56 -6.46 4.31
N ASP A 227 2.26 -7.46 3.77
CA ASP A 227 3.50 -8.00 4.36
C ASP A 227 4.59 -6.93 4.47
N THR A 228 4.70 -6.06 3.46
CA THR A 228 5.64 -4.92 3.49
C THR A 228 5.29 -3.93 4.60
N LEU A 229 3.99 -3.66 4.82
CA LEU A 229 3.55 -2.76 5.89
C LEU A 229 3.77 -3.38 7.27
N TYR A 230 3.53 -4.68 7.44
CA TYR A 230 3.86 -5.39 8.68
C TYR A 230 5.37 -5.36 8.98
N GLN A 231 6.24 -5.40 7.98
CA GLN A 231 7.68 -5.26 8.18
C GLN A 231 8.07 -3.85 8.66
N TYR A 232 7.33 -2.82 8.22
CA TYR A 232 7.61 -1.43 8.58
C TYR A 232 7.06 -1.05 9.96
N PHE A 233 5.79 -1.39 10.23
CA PHE A 233 5.08 -1.02 11.45
C PHE A 233 5.11 -2.10 12.53
N GLY A 234 5.47 -3.32 12.17
CA GLY A 234 5.37 -4.50 13.01
C GLY A 234 4.14 -5.33 12.75
N GLN A 235 4.28 -6.62 13.02
CA GLN A 235 3.15 -7.47 13.35
C GLN A 235 2.99 -7.49 14.88
N HIS A 236 1.77 -7.50 15.39
CA HIS A 236 1.51 -7.54 16.83
C HIS A 236 2.36 -8.65 17.51
N GLY A 237 3.19 -8.28 18.48
CA GLY A 237 4.00 -9.21 19.27
C GLY A 237 5.48 -9.23 18.96
N ASP A 238 5.92 -8.74 17.80
CA ASP A 238 7.34 -8.66 17.47
C ASP A 238 7.93 -7.28 17.79
N LYS A 239 9.12 -7.24 18.41
CA LYS A 239 9.86 -6.00 18.65
C LYS A 239 10.34 -5.40 17.33
N VAL A 240 9.48 -4.62 16.69
CA VAL A 240 9.65 -3.97 15.38
C VAL A 240 10.89 -3.06 15.37
N VAL A 241 11.08 -2.32 16.45
CA VAL A 241 12.18 -1.37 16.57
C VAL A 241 13.27 -1.97 17.43
N GLN A 242 14.29 -2.53 16.79
CA GLN A 242 15.57 -2.76 17.46
C GLN A 242 16.38 -1.46 17.38
N PRO A 243 16.78 -0.84 18.51
CA PRO A 243 17.63 0.33 18.51
C PRO A 243 18.87 0.09 17.64
N LEU A 244 19.19 1.04 16.75
CA LEU A 244 20.34 0.94 15.85
C LEU A 244 21.63 0.63 16.61
N VAL A 245 21.77 1.17 17.82
CA VAL A 245 22.89 0.92 18.75
C VAL A 245 23.06 -0.59 19.03
N GLN A 246 21.96 -1.32 19.26
CA GLN A 246 22.03 -2.76 19.53
C GLN A 246 22.41 -3.58 18.29
N LYS A 247 22.06 -3.11 17.08
CA LYS A 247 22.50 -3.75 15.84
C LYS A 247 23.97 -3.48 15.55
N LEU A 248 24.44 -2.26 15.81
CA LEU A 248 25.83 -1.86 15.62
C LEU A 248 26.77 -2.59 16.60
N ASP A 249 26.40 -2.68 17.89
CA ASP A 249 27.19 -3.42 18.89
C ASP A 249 27.31 -4.91 18.53
N LYS A 250 26.22 -5.54 18.08
CA LYS A 250 26.26 -6.94 17.62
C LYS A 250 27.16 -7.13 16.40
N GLN A 251 27.17 -6.20 15.45
CA GLN A 251 28.06 -6.27 14.28
C GLN A 251 29.53 -6.03 14.65
N GLN A 252 29.82 -5.13 15.59
CA GLN A 252 31.19 -4.93 16.10
C GLN A 252 31.68 -6.17 16.85
N VAL A 253 30.87 -6.77 17.72
CA VAL A 253 31.23 -8.00 18.45
C VAL A 253 31.45 -9.18 17.50
N LEU A 254 30.66 -9.30 16.42
CA LEU A 254 30.81 -10.38 15.44
C LEU A 254 32.06 -10.21 14.56
N SER A 255 32.40 -8.97 14.17
CA SER A 255 33.61 -8.70 13.36
C SER A 255 34.91 -8.83 14.15
N GLN A 256 34.88 -8.65 15.48
CA GLN A 256 36.03 -8.89 16.35
C GLN A 256 36.29 -10.38 16.64
N ARG A 257 35.26 -11.24 16.52
CA ARG A 257 35.40 -12.70 16.73
C ARG A 257 35.85 -13.48 15.50
N THR A 258 35.96 -12.83 14.35
CA THR A 258 36.34 -13.43 13.05
C THR A 258 37.74 -13.03 12.58
N ARG A 259 38.55 -12.44 13.47
CA ARG A 259 40.01 -12.26 13.31
C ARG A 259 40.74 -13.07 14.38
#